data_AF-A0A673LX34-F1
#
_entry.id   AF-A0A673LX34-F1
#
_cell.length_a   1.000
_cell.length_b   1.000
_cell.length_c   1.000
_cell.angle_alpha   90.00
_cell.angle_beta   90.00
_cell.angle_gamma   90.00
#
_symmetry.space_group_name_H-M   'P 1'
#
loop_
_entity.id
_entity.type
_entity.pdbx_description
1 polymer ?
#
loop_
_entity_poly.entity_id
_entity_poly.type
_entity_poly.pdbx_seq_one_letter_code
_entity_poly.pdbx_strand_id
1 'polypeptide(L)'
;MCSEMCVYDWYSLSIRPLYPSVEVEEECVQEDDAELTLSKVEEEMTQEDEEYEEEDGLDLDALKTRTNQSELSGSRPAVVLESDVDAAEWNLEMERVLPHLKVTIRTDNKDWRIHLDQMHQHQDGINTSLQDAKGCLFKLREDISKTLEKVSSREKYLNTQLEHLISEYRQAQAQLNKVKELYQQASGGVTERTRILAEISEELEKVKQEMEEKGSSMSDGAPVVKIRQSLTKLKQEIEQMDVWMGVVEHTLLQAKLREKNNMTRDMHATHLLEPNTQPY
;
A
#
# COMPACT_ATOMS: atom_id res chain seq x y z
N MET A 1 3.85 27.32 -9.55
CA MET A 1 3.71 26.37 -8.42
C MET A 1 2.24 26.02 -8.16
N CYS A 2 1.43 25.69 -9.18
CA CYS A 2 0.02 25.30 -8.99
C CYS A 2 -0.42 24.20 -9.97
N SER A 3 0.51 23.41 -10.53
CA SER A 3 0.15 22.36 -11.51
C SER A 3 0.53 20.95 -11.09
N GLU A 4 1.23 20.77 -9.95
CA GLU A 4 1.66 19.43 -9.48
C GLU A 4 0.76 18.85 -8.38
N MET A 5 -0.20 19.63 -7.85
CA MET A 5 -1.05 19.17 -6.73
C MET A 5 -2.22 18.28 -7.15
N CYS A 6 -2.57 18.21 -8.45
CA CYS A 6 -3.73 17.45 -8.93
C CYS A 6 -3.41 16.02 -9.40
N VAL A 7 -2.14 15.65 -9.55
CA VAL A 7 -1.76 14.30 -10.05
C VAL A 7 -1.75 13.27 -8.91
N TYR A 8 -1.46 13.70 -7.68
CA TYR A 8 -1.39 12.81 -6.52
C TYR A 8 -2.75 12.40 -5.94
N ASP A 9 -3.83 13.15 -6.24
CA ASP A 9 -5.19 12.83 -5.75
C ASP A 9 -5.85 11.70 -6.55
N TRP A 10 -5.46 11.50 -7.81
CA TRP A 10 -6.02 10.43 -8.65
C TRP A 10 -5.45 9.05 -8.30
N TYR A 11 -4.16 8.98 -7.90
CA TYR A 11 -3.53 7.71 -7.52
C TYR A 11 -3.99 7.17 -6.17
N SER A 12 -4.56 8.00 -5.29
CA SER A 12 -5.07 7.56 -3.99
C SER A 12 -6.45 6.87 -4.07
N LEU A 13 -7.25 7.18 -5.09
CA LEU A 13 -8.61 6.64 -5.23
C LEU A 13 -8.70 5.26 -5.91
N SER A 14 -7.57 4.72 -6.39
CA SER A 14 -7.51 3.45 -7.13
C SER A 14 -6.92 2.29 -6.32
N ILE A 15 -6.96 2.37 -4.98
CA ILE A 15 -6.56 1.25 -4.12
C ILE A 15 -7.70 0.21 -4.16
N ARG A 16 -7.52 -0.82 -5.00
CA ARG A 16 -8.33 -2.05 -4.97
C ARG A 16 -8.30 -2.60 -3.53
N PRO A 17 -9.45 -2.91 -2.91
CA PRO A 17 -9.45 -3.59 -1.61
C PRO A 17 -8.76 -4.95 -1.75
N LEU A 18 -7.68 -5.16 -1.01
CA LEU A 18 -7.02 -6.47 -0.93
C LEU A 18 -7.92 -7.39 -0.08
N TYR A 19 -8.61 -8.31 -0.73
CA TYR A 19 -9.36 -9.36 -0.04
C TYR A 19 -8.37 -10.40 0.51
N PRO A 20 -8.59 -10.93 1.73
CA PRO A 20 -7.81 -12.07 2.23
C PRO A 20 -7.99 -13.25 1.28
N SER A 21 -6.89 -13.88 0.86
CA SER A 21 -6.92 -15.07 0.01
C SER A 21 -7.55 -16.22 0.78
N VAL A 22 -8.78 -16.57 0.40
CA VAL A 22 -9.40 -17.84 0.80
C VAL A 22 -8.67 -18.92 0.00
N GLU A 23 -8.05 -19.89 0.66
CA GLU A 23 -7.50 -21.09 0.03
C GLU A 23 -8.66 -21.83 -0.64
N VAL A 24 -8.80 -21.64 -1.95
CA VAL A 24 -9.75 -22.42 -2.77
C VAL A 24 -9.02 -23.70 -3.13
N GLU A 25 -9.53 -24.84 -2.64
CA GLU A 25 -9.13 -26.17 -3.09
C GLU A 25 -9.18 -26.21 -4.63
N GLU A 26 -8.10 -26.68 -5.26
CA GLU A 26 -7.98 -26.80 -6.71
C GLU A 26 -9.05 -27.74 -7.27
N GLU A 27 -10.14 -27.17 -7.78
CA GLU A 27 -11.10 -27.88 -8.62
C GLU A 27 -10.49 -28.02 -10.03
N CYS A 28 -10.21 -29.27 -10.42
CA CYS A 28 -9.69 -29.65 -11.73
C CYS A 28 -10.67 -29.25 -12.84
N VAL A 29 -10.37 -28.15 -13.56
CA VAL A 29 -11.03 -27.80 -14.82
C VAL A 29 -10.30 -28.54 -15.94
N GLN A 30 -10.98 -29.50 -16.57
CA GLN A 30 -10.50 -30.10 -17.82
C GLN A 30 -10.57 -29.03 -18.91
N GLU A 31 -9.41 -28.63 -19.44
CA GLU A 31 -9.32 -27.76 -20.63
C GLU A 31 -9.72 -28.58 -21.87
N ASP A 32 -10.75 -28.10 -22.56
CA ASP A 32 -11.28 -28.68 -23.80
C ASP A 32 -10.35 -28.28 -24.96
N ASP A 33 -9.61 -29.26 -25.47
CA ASP A 33 -8.46 -29.12 -26.38
C ASP A 33 -8.91 -28.94 -27.85
N ALA A 34 -9.64 -27.85 -28.13
CA ALA A 34 -10.14 -27.52 -29.47
C ALA A 34 -9.74 -26.11 -29.95
N GLU A 35 -8.49 -25.71 -29.70
CA GLU A 35 -7.93 -24.46 -30.24
C GLU A 35 -7.46 -24.67 -31.69
N LEU A 36 -8.35 -24.37 -32.65
CA LEU A 36 -8.01 -24.28 -34.08
C LEU A 36 -7.02 -23.12 -34.30
N THR A 37 -5.74 -23.46 -34.47
CA THR A 37 -4.66 -22.51 -34.75
C THR A 37 -4.85 -21.87 -36.12
N LEU A 38 -4.91 -20.54 -36.16
CA LEU A 38 -5.07 -19.71 -37.37
C LEU A 38 -4.09 -20.06 -38.51
N SER A 39 -2.89 -20.56 -38.21
CA SER A 39 -1.95 -21.02 -39.24
C SER A 39 -2.43 -22.22 -40.05
N LYS A 40 -3.29 -23.08 -39.48
CA LYS A 40 -3.81 -24.28 -40.18
C LYS A 40 -4.81 -23.90 -41.28
N VAL A 41 -5.60 -22.84 -41.05
CA VAL A 41 -6.60 -22.32 -42.00
C VAL A 41 -5.93 -21.56 -43.16
N GLU A 42 -4.82 -20.89 -42.89
CA GLU A 42 -4.07 -20.14 -43.90
C GLU A 42 -3.31 -21.06 -44.88
N GLU A 43 -2.83 -22.21 -44.39
CA GLU A 43 -2.12 -23.22 -45.21
C GLU A 43 -3.08 -23.97 -46.17
N GLU A 44 -4.32 -24.23 -45.74
CA GLU A 44 -5.32 -24.96 -46.54
C GLU A 44 -5.87 -24.10 -47.71
N MET A 45 -5.95 -22.77 -47.55
CA MET A 45 -6.37 -21.87 -48.64
C MET A 45 -5.34 -21.72 -49.76
N THR A 46 -4.06 -22.01 -49.51
CA THR A 46 -2.99 -21.86 -50.53
C THR A 46 -2.82 -23.08 -51.43
N GLN A 47 -3.44 -24.22 -51.11
CA GLN A 47 -3.29 -25.47 -51.87
C GLN A 47 -4.26 -25.63 -53.03
N GLU A 48 -5.28 -24.78 -53.16
CA GLU A 48 -6.34 -24.94 -54.16
C GLU A 48 -6.18 -24.08 -55.43
N ASP A 49 -5.17 -23.20 -55.51
CA ASP A 49 -5.06 -22.19 -56.59
C ASP A 49 -3.97 -22.47 -57.67
N GLU A 50 -3.39 -23.66 -57.73
CA GLU A 50 -2.33 -24.01 -58.71
C GLU A 50 -2.82 -24.72 -59.99
N GLU A 51 -4.08 -24.57 -60.41
CA GLU A 51 -4.55 -25.10 -61.69
C GLU A 51 -5.45 -24.11 -62.46
N TYR A 52 -4.84 -23.05 -63.00
CA TYR A 52 -5.41 -22.30 -64.12
C TYR A 52 -4.48 -22.43 -65.32
N GLU A 53 -4.87 -23.30 -66.26
CA GLU A 53 -4.26 -23.38 -67.58
C GLU A 53 -4.29 -22.02 -68.28
N GLU A 54 -3.15 -21.67 -68.84
CA GLU A 54 -2.87 -20.50 -69.68
C GLU A 54 -3.85 -20.44 -70.87
N GLU A 55 -4.88 -19.60 -70.76
CA GLU A 55 -5.85 -19.34 -71.84
C GLU A 55 -5.15 -18.61 -72.99
N ASP A 56 -5.10 -19.25 -74.16
CA ASP A 56 -4.69 -18.68 -75.46
C ASP A 56 -5.56 -17.47 -75.81
N GLY A 57 -5.16 -16.30 -75.30
CA GLY A 57 -5.83 -15.03 -75.54
C GLY A 57 -5.70 -14.65 -77.00
N LEU A 58 -6.78 -14.82 -77.76
CA LEU A 58 -6.91 -14.31 -79.12
C LEU A 58 -6.64 -12.79 -79.14
N ASP A 59 -5.51 -12.41 -79.72
CA ASP A 59 -5.04 -11.02 -79.81
C ASP A 59 -6.02 -10.14 -80.60
N LEU A 60 -6.76 -9.32 -79.85
CA LEU A 60 -7.75 -8.37 -80.36
C LEU A 60 -7.11 -7.30 -81.26
N ASP A 61 -5.81 -7.02 -81.09
CA ASP A 61 -5.08 -6.03 -81.89
C ASP A 61 -4.62 -6.59 -83.25
N ALA A 62 -4.37 -7.91 -83.36
CA ALA A 62 -4.16 -8.59 -84.64
C ALA A 62 -5.41 -8.59 -85.54
N LEU A 63 -6.61 -8.61 -84.95
CA LEU A 63 -7.87 -8.50 -85.70
C LEU A 63 -8.15 -7.07 -86.17
N LYS A 64 -7.91 -6.06 -85.32
CA LYS A 64 -8.08 -4.64 -85.70
C LYS A 64 -7.13 -4.23 -86.83
N THR A 65 -5.90 -4.74 -86.82
CA THR A 65 -4.92 -4.46 -87.89
C THR A 65 -5.33 -5.08 -89.23
N ARG A 66 -5.96 -6.27 -89.25
CA ARG A 66 -6.55 -6.86 -90.47
C ARG A 66 -7.75 -6.07 -91.00
N THR A 67 -8.62 -5.58 -90.13
CA THR A 67 -9.76 -4.74 -90.55
C THR A 67 -9.28 -3.42 -91.16
N ASN A 68 -8.27 -2.78 -90.57
CA ASN A 68 -7.70 -1.54 -91.09
C ASN A 68 -6.91 -1.74 -92.41
N GLN A 69 -6.26 -2.89 -92.62
CA GLN A 69 -5.63 -3.22 -93.92
C GLN A 69 -6.66 -3.42 -95.04
N SER A 70 -7.86 -3.91 -94.71
CA SER A 70 -8.94 -4.05 -95.68
C SER A 70 -9.50 -2.70 -96.15
N GLU A 71 -9.38 -1.64 -95.36
CA GLU A 71 -9.86 -0.29 -95.73
C GLU A 71 -8.87 0.52 -96.56
N LEU A 72 -7.57 0.18 -96.54
CA LEU A 72 -6.53 0.82 -97.36
C LEU A 72 -6.37 0.21 -98.77
N SER A 73 -7.03 -0.92 -99.03
CA SER A 73 -7.16 -1.52 -100.37
C SER A 73 -8.49 -1.11 -100.98
N GLY A 74 -8.60 0.17 -101.35
CA GLY A 74 -9.76 0.78 -101.98
C GLY A 74 -10.05 0.25 -103.39
N SER A 75 -10.55 -0.98 -103.48
CA SER A 75 -11.28 -1.47 -104.64
C SER A 75 -12.43 -2.36 -104.17
N ARG A 76 -13.52 -1.72 -103.74
CA ARG A 76 -14.83 -2.37 -103.81
C ARG A 76 -15.11 -2.59 -105.30
N PRO A 77 -15.25 -3.82 -105.80
CA PRO A 77 -15.87 -3.99 -107.10
C PRO A 77 -17.32 -3.54 -106.93
N ALA A 78 -17.63 -2.32 -107.39
CA ALA A 78 -18.99 -1.90 -107.66
C ALA A 78 -19.47 -2.60 -108.95
N VAL A 79 -19.46 -3.93 -108.90
CA VAL A 79 -20.24 -4.77 -109.80
C VAL A 79 -21.50 -5.05 -109.00
N VAL A 80 -22.61 -4.44 -109.40
CA VAL A 80 -23.93 -4.94 -109.01
C VAL A 80 -23.91 -6.40 -109.43
N LEU A 81 -23.86 -7.31 -108.45
CA LEU A 81 -23.97 -8.75 -108.66
C LEU A 81 -25.38 -9.01 -109.19
N GLU A 82 -25.57 -8.88 -110.50
CA GLU A 82 -26.75 -9.40 -111.17
C GLU A 82 -26.66 -10.92 -111.07
N SER A 83 -27.46 -11.46 -110.16
CA SER A 83 -27.57 -12.87 -109.89
C SER A 83 -28.33 -13.54 -111.04
N ASP A 84 -27.63 -14.07 -112.03
CA ASP A 84 -28.14 -15.03 -113.02
C ASP A 84 -28.43 -16.41 -112.39
N VAL A 85 -28.87 -16.44 -111.12
CA VAL A 85 -29.19 -17.68 -110.40
C VAL A 85 -30.66 -17.97 -110.62
N ASP A 86 -30.95 -19.10 -111.26
CA ASP A 86 -32.30 -19.61 -111.44
C ASP A 86 -32.98 -19.82 -110.08
N ALA A 87 -34.24 -19.42 -109.97
CA ALA A 87 -34.99 -19.49 -108.70
C ALA A 87 -35.08 -20.93 -108.16
N ALA A 88 -35.06 -21.93 -109.05
CA ALA A 88 -35.05 -23.33 -108.66
C ALA A 88 -33.70 -23.78 -108.11
N GLU A 89 -32.58 -23.35 -108.72
CA GLU A 89 -31.23 -23.63 -108.22
C GLU A 89 -30.96 -22.93 -106.89
N TRP A 90 -31.43 -21.69 -106.73
CA TRP A 90 -31.38 -20.98 -105.45
C TRP A 90 -32.15 -21.70 -104.35
N ASN A 91 -33.33 -22.24 -104.65
CA ASN A 91 -34.15 -22.92 -103.67
C ASN A 91 -33.53 -24.26 -103.25
N LEU A 92 -32.92 -24.99 -104.19
CA LEU A 92 -32.15 -26.21 -103.88
C LEU A 92 -30.91 -25.90 -103.03
N GLU A 93 -30.22 -24.79 -103.31
CA GLU A 93 -29.08 -24.35 -102.50
C GLU A 93 -29.53 -23.89 -101.11
N MET A 94 -30.69 -23.23 -101.01
CA MET A 94 -31.31 -22.88 -99.73
C MET A 94 -31.64 -24.15 -98.92
N GLU A 95 -32.26 -25.16 -99.53
CA GLU A 95 -32.57 -26.43 -98.89
C GLU A 95 -31.29 -27.21 -98.49
N ARG A 96 -30.22 -27.08 -99.27
CA ARG A 96 -28.90 -27.66 -98.97
C ARG A 96 -28.21 -26.95 -97.80
N VAL A 97 -28.33 -25.63 -97.71
CA VAL A 97 -27.64 -24.80 -96.70
C VAL A 97 -28.47 -24.65 -95.42
N LEU A 98 -29.80 -24.83 -95.47
CA LEU A 98 -30.69 -24.76 -94.31
C LEU A 98 -30.26 -25.65 -93.13
N PRO A 99 -29.85 -26.92 -93.34
CA PRO A 99 -29.33 -27.78 -92.29
C PRO A 99 -27.99 -27.29 -91.72
N HIS A 100 -27.17 -26.63 -92.52
CA HIS A 100 -25.87 -26.08 -92.12
C HIS A 100 -26.01 -24.75 -91.34
N LEU A 101 -27.10 -24.01 -91.57
CA LEU A 101 -27.46 -22.80 -90.81
C LEU A 101 -28.28 -23.09 -89.55
N LYS A 102 -28.79 -24.32 -89.40
CA LYS A 102 -29.49 -24.75 -88.20
C LYS A 102 -28.49 -24.92 -87.06
N VAL A 103 -28.09 -23.80 -86.46
CA VAL A 103 -27.31 -23.75 -85.24
C VAL A 103 -28.19 -24.31 -84.12
N THR A 104 -28.03 -25.62 -83.88
CA THR A 104 -28.64 -26.26 -82.73
C THR A 104 -27.77 -25.89 -81.54
N ILE A 105 -28.15 -24.83 -80.83
CA ILE A 105 -27.49 -24.44 -79.57
C ILE A 105 -27.70 -25.61 -78.61
N ARG A 106 -26.68 -26.47 -78.49
CA ARG A 106 -26.63 -27.45 -77.42
C ARG A 106 -26.35 -26.66 -76.15
N THR A 107 -27.20 -26.80 -75.14
CA THR A 107 -26.91 -26.35 -73.77
C THR A 107 -25.70 -27.14 -73.27
N ASP A 108 -24.52 -26.62 -73.58
CA ASP A 108 -23.24 -27.11 -73.10
C ASP A 108 -22.81 -26.25 -71.91
N ASN A 109 -22.07 -26.82 -70.96
CA ASN A 109 -21.57 -26.12 -69.76
C ASN A 109 -20.49 -25.07 -70.08
N LYS A 110 -20.31 -24.76 -71.38
CA LYS A 110 -19.47 -23.70 -71.93
C LYS A 110 -20.30 -22.51 -72.45
N ASP A 111 -21.64 -22.56 -72.32
CA ASP A 111 -22.50 -21.44 -72.64
C ASP A 111 -22.36 -20.39 -71.53
N TRP A 112 -21.78 -19.24 -71.88
CA TRP A 112 -21.64 -18.09 -70.98
C TRP A 112 -22.98 -17.66 -70.35
N ARG A 113 -24.12 -17.98 -71.00
CA ARG A 113 -25.45 -17.72 -70.43
C ARG A 113 -25.72 -18.52 -69.16
N ILE A 114 -25.24 -19.77 -69.08
CA ILE A 114 -25.38 -20.61 -67.90
C ILE A 114 -24.49 -20.05 -66.78
N HIS A 115 -23.26 -19.65 -67.09
CA HIS A 115 -22.39 -19.00 -66.10
C HIS A 115 -22.93 -17.64 -65.62
N LEU A 116 -23.56 -16.86 -66.51
CA LEU A 116 -24.22 -15.61 -66.12
C LEU A 116 -25.41 -15.86 -65.19
N ASP A 117 -26.22 -16.87 -65.47
CA ASP A 117 -27.35 -17.26 -64.62
C ASP A 117 -26.87 -17.81 -63.26
N GLN A 118 -25.81 -18.63 -63.25
CA GLN A 118 -25.12 -19.07 -62.04
C GLN A 118 -24.57 -17.90 -61.23
N MET A 119 -23.96 -16.90 -61.88
CA MET A 119 -23.44 -15.71 -61.21
C MET A 119 -24.56 -14.91 -60.54
N HIS A 120 -25.70 -14.72 -61.21
CA HIS A 120 -26.86 -14.08 -60.57
C HIS A 120 -27.40 -14.92 -59.40
N GLN A 121 -27.48 -16.25 -59.55
CA GLN A 121 -27.90 -17.14 -58.48
C GLN A 121 -26.97 -17.06 -57.26
N HIS A 122 -25.66 -17.06 -57.46
CA HIS A 122 -24.68 -16.89 -56.39
C HIS A 122 -24.76 -15.49 -55.77
N GLN A 123 -24.93 -14.44 -56.58
CA GLN A 123 -25.10 -13.09 -56.09
C GLN A 123 -26.34 -12.98 -55.18
N ASP A 124 -27.47 -13.56 -55.58
CA ASP A 124 -28.69 -13.59 -54.77
C ASP A 124 -28.52 -14.43 -53.50
N GLY A 125 -27.81 -15.56 -53.59
CA GLY A 125 -27.44 -16.39 -52.44
C GLY A 125 -26.57 -15.64 -51.43
N ILE A 126 -25.54 -14.94 -51.91
CA ILE A 126 -24.64 -14.10 -51.09
C ILE A 126 -25.43 -12.94 -50.47
N ASN A 127 -26.30 -12.28 -51.24
CA ASN A 127 -27.12 -11.19 -50.71
C ASN A 127 -28.06 -11.69 -49.62
N THR A 128 -28.68 -12.85 -49.80
CA THR A 128 -29.59 -13.46 -48.81
C THR A 128 -28.83 -13.81 -47.53
N SER A 129 -27.70 -14.54 -47.64
CA SER A 129 -26.89 -14.91 -46.48
C SER A 129 -26.30 -13.69 -45.77
N LEU A 130 -25.93 -12.65 -46.50
CA LEU A 130 -25.46 -11.38 -45.94
C LEU A 130 -26.57 -10.65 -45.17
N GLN A 131 -27.80 -10.65 -45.67
CA GLN A 131 -28.94 -10.06 -44.96
C GLN A 131 -29.26 -10.84 -43.69
N ASP A 132 -29.21 -12.17 -43.75
CA ASP A 132 -29.41 -13.03 -42.58
C ASP A 132 -28.31 -12.82 -41.53
N ALA A 133 -27.05 -12.80 -41.94
CA ALA A 133 -25.91 -12.52 -41.05
C ALA A 133 -26.01 -11.13 -40.41
N LYS A 134 -26.37 -10.09 -41.19
CA LYS A 134 -26.64 -8.75 -40.66
C LYS A 134 -27.78 -8.79 -39.64
N GLY A 135 -28.87 -9.50 -39.93
CA GLY A 135 -29.99 -9.67 -39.00
C GLY A 135 -29.58 -10.33 -37.68
N CYS A 136 -28.78 -11.39 -37.75
CA CYS A 136 -28.20 -12.05 -36.58
C CYS A 136 -27.31 -11.10 -35.76
N LEU A 137 -26.42 -10.35 -36.42
CA LEU A 137 -25.57 -9.36 -35.76
C LEU A 137 -26.37 -8.21 -35.12
N PHE A 138 -27.44 -7.74 -35.77
CA PHE A 138 -28.32 -6.73 -35.19
C PHE A 138 -29.04 -7.23 -33.93
N LYS A 139 -29.53 -8.47 -33.95
CA LYS A 139 -30.14 -9.11 -32.77
C LYS A 139 -29.11 -9.23 -31.64
N LEU A 140 -27.91 -9.72 -31.94
CA LEU A 140 -26.84 -9.84 -30.96
C LEU A 140 -26.47 -8.47 -30.35
N ARG A 141 -26.33 -7.44 -31.18
CA ARG A 141 -26.07 -6.07 -30.72
C ARG A 141 -27.17 -5.56 -29.78
N GLU A 142 -28.43 -5.81 -30.13
CA GLU A 142 -29.58 -5.41 -29.33
C GLU A 142 -29.60 -6.16 -27.99
N ASP A 143 -29.32 -7.46 -28.00
CA ASP A 143 -29.28 -8.28 -26.79
C ASP A 143 -28.12 -7.86 -25.87
N ILE A 144 -26.93 -7.60 -26.43
CA ILE A 144 -25.80 -7.03 -25.68
C ILE A 144 -26.15 -5.66 -25.09
N SER A 145 -26.86 -4.80 -25.85
CA SER A 145 -27.27 -3.48 -25.36
C SER A 145 -28.24 -3.62 -24.18
N LYS A 146 -29.22 -4.53 -24.27
CA LYS A 146 -30.15 -4.83 -23.18
C LYS A 146 -29.45 -5.42 -21.95
N THR A 147 -28.48 -6.31 -22.13
CA THR A 147 -27.74 -6.86 -20.98
C THR A 147 -26.87 -5.79 -20.32
N LEU A 148 -26.23 -4.91 -21.10
CA LEU A 148 -25.47 -3.78 -20.59
C LEU A 148 -26.34 -2.83 -19.76
N GLU A 149 -27.54 -2.49 -20.26
CA GLU A 149 -28.49 -1.65 -19.52
C GLU A 149 -28.94 -2.30 -18.21
N LYS A 150 -29.21 -3.62 -18.23
CA LYS A 150 -29.52 -4.39 -17.02
C LYS A 150 -28.36 -4.35 -16.03
N VAL A 151 -27.13 -4.60 -16.48
CA VAL A 151 -25.93 -4.53 -15.64
C VAL A 151 -25.78 -3.12 -15.04
N SER A 152 -25.86 -2.07 -15.86
CA SER A 152 -25.78 -0.68 -15.39
C SER A 152 -26.86 -0.33 -14.36
N SER A 153 -28.10 -0.81 -14.57
CA SER A 153 -29.18 -0.61 -13.60
C SER A 153 -28.90 -1.34 -12.28
N ARG A 154 -28.34 -2.55 -12.34
CA ARG A 154 -28.00 -3.34 -11.16
C ARG A 154 -26.82 -2.74 -10.39
N GLU A 155 -25.82 -2.23 -11.08
CA GLU A 155 -24.69 -1.49 -10.51
C GLU A 155 -25.17 -0.23 -9.80
N LYS A 156 -26.01 0.59 -10.45
CA LYS A 156 -26.59 1.79 -9.82
C LYS A 156 -27.37 1.43 -8.55
N TYR A 157 -28.17 0.38 -8.60
CA TYR A 157 -28.90 -0.12 -7.43
C TYR A 157 -27.95 -0.57 -6.32
N LEU A 158 -26.94 -1.39 -6.65
CA LEU A 158 -25.95 -1.88 -5.68
C LEU A 158 -25.17 -0.72 -5.05
N ASN A 159 -24.69 0.22 -5.87
CA ASN A 159 -23.96 1.40 -5.40
C ASN A 159 -24.83 2.23 -4.45
N THR A 160 -26.09 2.47 -4.79
CA THR A 160 -27.02 3.20 -3.91
C THR A 160 -27.19 2.51 -2.55
N GLN A 161 -27.29 1.18 -2.54
CA GLN A 161 -27.41 0.41 -1.30
C GLN A 161 -26.10 0.41 -0.48
N LEU A 162 -24.96 0.32 -1.15
CA LEU A 162 -23.64 0.32 -0.50
C LEU A 162 -23.22 1.71 -0.01
N GLU A 163 -23.63 2.79 -0.68
CA GLU A 163 -23.26 4.16 -0.34
C GLU A 163 -23.62 4.49 1.11
N HIS A 164 -24.83 4.13 1.54
CA HIS A 164 -25.28 4.32 2.92
C HIS A 164 -24.45 3.51 3.90
N LEU A 165 -24.22 2.22 3.62
CA LEU A 165 -23.46 1.33 4.50
C LEU A 165 -21.99 1.78 4.63
N ILE A 166 -21.38 2.26 3.54
CA ILE A 166 -20.03 2.84 3.54
C ILE A 166 -20.00 4.12 4.38
N SER A 167 -21.02 4.97 4.25
CA SER A 167 -21.16 6.19 5.07
C SER A 167 -21.29 5.86 6.56
N GLU A 168 -22.13 4.90 6.93
CA GLU A 168 -22.28 4.42 8.31
C GLU A 168 -20.96 3.84 8.84
N TYR A 169 -20.27 3.01 8.05
CA TYR A 169 -18.97 2.47 8.43
C TYR A 169 -17.94 3.57 8.67
N ARG A 170 -17.87 4.57 7.79
CA ARG A 170 -16.98 5.74 7.96
C ARG A 170 -17.33 6.52 9.23
N GLN A 171 -18.62 6.71 9.52
CA GLN A 171 -19.07 7.39 10.73
C GLN A 171 -18.70 6.60 12.00
N ALA A 172 -18.95 5.28 12.01
CA ALA A 172 -18.59 4.40 13.11
C ALA A 172 -17.07 4.38 13.34
N GLN A 173 -16.27 4.34 12.27
CA GLN A 173 -14.81 4.39 12.35
C GLN A 173 -14.32 5.72 12.93
N ALA A 174 -14.92 6.84 12.52
CA ALA A 174 -14.60 8.16 13.08
C ALA A 174 -14.94 8.24 14.57
N GLN A 175 -16.09 7.70 14.99
CA GLN A 175 -16.48 7.62 16.40
C GLN A 175 -15.52 6.74 17.20
N LEU A 176 -15.12 5.57 16.66
CA LEU A 176 -14.15 4.68 17.28
C LEU A 176 -12.80 5.39 17.49
N ASN A 177 -12.30 6.08 16.47
CA ASN A 177 -11.05 6.82 16.57
C ASN A 177 -11.13 7.93 17.64
N LYS A 178 -12.25 8.66 17.69
CA LYS A 178 -12.50 9.67 18.73
C LYS A 178 -12.49 9.07 20.14
N VAL A 179 -13.16 7.94 20.35
CA VAL A 179 -13.19 7.27 21.66
C VAL A 179 -11.81 6.73 22.04
N LYS A 180 -11.07 6.16 21.08
CA LYS A 180 -9.69 5.71 21.30
C LYS A 180 -8.78 6.85 21.73
N GLU A 181 -8.88 8.00 21.08
CA GLU A 181 -8.10 9.18 21.44
C GLU A 181 -8.44 9.69 22.86
N LEU A 182 -9.73 9.79 23.19
CA LEU A 182 -10.17 10.17 24.53
C LEU A 182 -9.69 9.17 25.60
N TYR A 183 -9.75 7.87 25.30
CA TYR A 183 -9.24 6.84 26.20
C TYR A 183 -7.72 6.96 26.38
N GLN A 184 -6.96 7.18 25.30
CA GLN A 184 -5.50 7.37 25.36
C GLN A 184 -5.14 8.59 26.23
N GLN A 185 -5.85 9.71 26.05
CA GLN A 185 -5.67 10.92 26.85
C GLN A 185 -6.02 10.70 28.33
N ALA A 186 -7.17 10.06 28.60
CA ALA A 186 -7.59 9.75 29.96
C ALA A 186 -6.63 8.78 30.66
N SER A 187 -6.19 7.74 29.96
CA SER A 187 -5.20 6.76 30.44
C SER A 187 -3.88 7.43 30.79
N GLY A 188 -3.34 8.27 29.90
CA GLY A 188 -2.15 9.07 30.18
C GLY A 188 -2.31 9.99 31.40
N GLY A 189 -3.49 10.63 31.53
CA GLY A 189 -3.83 11.46 32.68
C GLY A 189 -4.01 10.68 34.00
N VAL A 190 -4.39 9.40 33.95
CA VAL A 190 -4.42 8.51 35.12
C VAL A 190 -3.00 8.11 35.50
N THR A 191 -2.17 7.70 34.54
CA THR A 191 -0.76 7.34 34.79
C THR A 191 0.00 8.49 35.43
N GLU A 192 -0.17 9.72 34.94
CA GLU A 192 0.51 10.88 35.52
C GLU A 192 0.02 11.19 36.94
N ARG A 193 -1.29 11.11 37.20
CA ARG A 193 -1.82 11.29 38.56
C ARG A 193 -1.33 10.20 39.52
N THR A 194 -1.24 8.95 39.05
CA THR A 194 -0.67 7.85 39.83
C THR A 194 0.81 8.09 40.15
N ARG A 195 1.58 8.63 39.19
CA ARG A 195 2.99 9.03 39.38
C ARG A 195 3.10 10.11 40.46
N ILE A 196 2.31 11.17 40.36
CA ILE A 196 2.28 12.27 41.33
C ILE A 196 1.85 11.78 42.72
N LEU A 197 0.84 10.90 42.80
CA LEU A 197 0.42 10.31 44.08
C LEU A 197 1.53 9.49 44.74
N ALA A 198 2.30 8.73 43.95
CA ALA A 198 3.45 7.98 44.48
C ALA A 198 4.54 8.93 45.02
N GLU A 199 4.85 10.01 44.28
CA GLU A 199 5.81 11.04 44.69
C GLU A 199 5.38 11.72 46.00
N ILE A 200 4.12 12.18 46.09
CA ILE A 200 3.58 12.77 47.33
C ILE A 200 3.57 11.76 48.49
N SER A 201 3.30 10.48 48.22
CA SER A 201 3.32 9.43 49.25
C SER A 201 4.73 9.19 49.80
N GLU A 202 5.75 9.24 48.93
CA GLU A 202 7.16 9.15 49.32
C GLU A 202 7.58 10.37 50.14
N GLU A 203 7.20 11.58 49.71
CA GLU A 203 7.44 12.81 50.50
C GLU A 203 6.78 12.76 51.88
N LEU A 204 5.56 12.22 51.96
CA LEU A 204 4.84 12.08 53.22
C LEU A 204 5.53 11.08 54.15
N GLU A 205 6.00 9.94 53.63
CA GLU A 205 6.75 8.96 54.43
C GLU A 205 8.09 9.54 54.90
N LYS A 206 8.78 10.34 54.06
CA LYS A 206 9.99 11.05 54.46
C LYS A 206 9.72 12.04 55.61
N VAL A 207 8.69 12.87 55.50
CA VAL A 207 8.31 13.81 56.58
C VAL A 207 7.93 13.06 57.86
N LYS A 208 7.22 11.94 57.74
CA LYS A 208 6.87 11.08 58.87
C LYS A 208 8.12 10.49 59.53
N GLN A 209 9.08 10.00 58.77
CA GLN A 209 10.34 9.48 59.29
C GLN A 209 11.17 10.58 59.97
N GLU A 210 11.27 11.78 59.38
CA GLU A 210 11.91 12.93 60.04
C GLU A 210 11.21 13.31 61.36
N MET A 211 9.89 13.22 61.40
CA MET A 211 9.11 13.48 62.62
C MET A 211 9.35 12.40 63.69
N GLU A 212 9.46 11.13 63.30
CA GLU A 212 9.76 10.02 64.21
C GLU A 212 11.20 10.08 64.75
N GLU A 213 12.17 10.44 63.91
CA GLU A 213 13.55 10.70 64.31
C GLU A 213 13.66 11.89 65.28
N LYS A 214 12.95 13.00 65.00
CA LYS A 214 12.89 14.14 65.93
C LYS A 214 12.13 13.79 67.21
N GLY A 215 11.06 13.01 67.12
CA GLY A 215 10.26 12.56 68.26
C GLY A 215 11.06 11.64 69.18
N SER A 216 11.76 10.66 68.61
CA SER A 216 12.67 9.78 69.35
C SER A 216 13.84 10.55 69.94
N SER A 217 14.46 11.47 69.20
CA SER A 217 15.52 12.33 69.74
C SER A 217 15.04 13.28 70.85
N MET A 218 13.78 13.75 70.82
CA MET A 218 13.25 14.65 71.85
C MET A 218 12.70 13.89 73.06
N SER A 219 12.25 12.65 72.88
CA SER A 219 11.76 11.79 73.95
C SER A 219 12.86 10.97 74.61
N ASP A 220 14.00 10.76 73.94
CA ASP A 220 15.20 10.20 74.55
C ASP A 220 15.78 11.23 75.51
N GLY A 221 15.55 11.04 76.80
CA GLY A 221 16.14 11.88 77.85
C GLY A 221 17.68 11.84 77.89
N ALA A 222 18.36 11.09 77.01
CA ALA A 222 19.81 11.00 76.91
C ALA A 222 20.56 12.35 76.96
N PRO A 223 20.15 13.43 76.26
CA PRO A 223 20.82 14.73 76.39
C PRO A 223 20.74 15.28 77.81
N VAL A 224 19.58 15.16 78.46
CA VAL A 224 19.35 15.59 79.84
C VAL A 224 20.15 14.74 80.81
N VAL A 225 20.21 13.42 80.60
CA VAL A 225 21.02 12.50 81.41
C VAL A 225 22.51 12.82 81.25
N LYS A 226 22.98 13.14 80.05
CA LYS A 226 24.38 13.51 79.77
C LYS A 226 24.75 14.81 80.48
N ILE A 227 23.89 15.84 80.43
CA ILE A 227 24.06 17.09 81.20
C ILE A 227 24.13 16.77 82.70
N ARG A 228 23.23 15.93 83.21
CA ARG A 228 23.22 15.53 84.63
C ARG A 228 24.52 14.81 85.02
N GLN A 229 25.03 13.89 84.19
CA GLN A 229 26.29 13.20 84.43
C GLN A 229 27.48 14.17 84.47
N SER A 230 27.57 15.09 83.50
CA SER A 230 28.61 16.14 83.48
C SER A 230 28.53 17.02 84.74
N LEU A 231 27.33 17.36 85.19
CA LEU A 231 27.12 18.17 86.39
C LEU A 231 27.54 17.43 87.66
N THR A 232 27.26 16.13 87.78
CA THR A 232 27.75 15.30 88.89
C THR A 232 29.28 15.20 88.89
N LYS A 233 29.91 15.04 87.72
CA LYS A 233 31.36 14.99 87.61
C LYS A 233 32.01 16.30 88.06
N LEU A 234 31.46 17.45 87.63
CA LEU A 234 31.93 18.76 88.08
C LEU A 234 31.81 18.91 89.60
N LYS A 235 30.72 18.42 90.22
CA LYS A 235 30.58 18.44 91.69
C LYS A 235 31.66 17.64 92.39
N GLN A 236 31.97 16.45 91.90
CA GLN A 236 33.05 15.62 92.45
C GLN A 236 34.42 16.30 92.30
N GLU A 237 34.66 16.95 91.16
CA GLU A 237 35.90 17.70 90.93
C GLU A 237 36.02 18.90 91.88
N ILE A 238 34.91 19.60 92.17
CA ILE A 238 34.87 20.68 93.19
C ILE A 238 35.18 20.12 94.58
N GLU A 239 34.52 19.03 95.00
CA GLU A 239 34.78 18.39 96.30
C GLU A 239 36.24 17.95 96.42
N GLN A 240 36.81 17.41 95.33
CA GLN A 240 38.22 17.07 95.28
C GLN A 240 39.10 18.31 95.42
N MET A 241 38.83 19.38 94.66
CA MET A 241 39.58 20.63 94.78
C MET A 241 39.51 21.24 96.19
N ASP A 242 38.36 21.14 96.87
CA ASP A 242 38.19 21.62 98.25
C ASP A 242 39.06 20.84 99.24
N VAL A 243 39.14 19.50 99.10
CA VAL A 243 40.04 18.68 99.92
C VAL A 243 41.50 19.05 99.66
N TRP A 244 41.88 19.24 98.38
CA TRP A 244 43.24 19.62 98.02
C TRP A 244 43.59 21.00 98.58
N MET A 245 42.66 21.95 98.51
CA MET A 245 42.78 23.28 99.12
C MET A 245 42.99 23.16 100.63
N GLY A 246 42.16 22.37 101.33
CA GLY A 246 42.31 22.14 102.77
C GLY A 246 43.63 21.49 103.18
N VAL A 247 44.15 20.53 102.41
CA VAL A 247 45.47 19.91 102.67
C VAL A 247 46.60 20.93 102.45
N VAL A 248 46.51 21.73 101.38
CA VAL A 248 47.48 22.80 101.10
C VAL A 248 47.44 23.86 102.20
N GLU A 249 46.26 24.29 102.63
CA GLU A 249 46.08 25.22 103.75
C GLU A 249 46.64 24.67 105.05
N HIS A 250 46.35 23.39 105.39
CA HIS A 250 46.90 22.74 106.58
C HIS A 250 48.42 22.65 106.52
N THR A 251 48.99 22.28 105.36
CA THR A 251 50.43 22.16 105.15
C THR A 251 51.11 23.52 105.25
N LEU A 252 50.51 24.57 104.67
CA LEU A 252 50.97 25.95 104.80
C LEU A 252 50.93 26.40 106.27
N LEU A 253 49.86 26.11 106.99
CA LEU A 253 49.69 26.48 108.39
C LEU A 253 50.66 25.71 109.30
N GLN A 254 50.90 24.42 109.04
CA GLN A 254 51.90 23.61 109.73
C GLN A 254 53.32 24.10 109.44
N ALA A 255 53.63 24.49 108.19
CA ALA A 255 54.90 25.11 107.83
C ALA A 255 55.13 26.44 108.58
N LYS A 256 54.11 27.32 108.61
CA LYS A 256 54.16 28.57 109.40
C LYS A 256 54.31 28.32 110.90
N LEU A 257 53.61 27.33 111.47
CA LEU A 257 53.78 26.96 112.88
C LEU A 257 55.15 26.38 113.17
N ARG A 258 55.71 25.55 112.28
CA ARG A 258 57.08 25.02 112.39
C ARG A 258 58.11 26.14 112.30
N GLU A 259 57.96 27.08 111.38
CA GLU A 259 58.81 28.27 111.28
C GLU A 259 58.76 29.10 112.56
N LYS A 260 57.56 29.38 113.09
CA LYS A 260 57.39 30.07 114.38
C LYS A 260 58.03 29.29 115.54
N ASN A 261 57.85 27.98 115.60
CA ASN A 261 58.42 27.15 116.67
C ASN A 261 59.95 27.03 116.55
N ASN A 262 60.48 27.00 115.32
CA ASN A 262 61.92 27.09 115.04
C ASN A 262 62.46 28.46 115.46
N MET A 263 61.77 29.58 115.16
CA MET A 263 62.13 30.90 115.68
C MET A 263 62.16 30.94 117.21
N THR A 264 61.18 30.34 117.89
CA THR A 264 61.19 30.26 119.36
C THR A 264 62.32 29.37 119.89
N ARG A 265 62.60 28.25 119.22
CA ARG A 265 63.74 27.37 119.54
C ARG A 265 65.08 28.05 119.30
N ASP A 266 65.22 28.80 118.21
CA ASP A 266 66.43 29.54 117.89
C ASP A 266 66.61 30.68 118.89
N MET A 267 65.55 31.37 119.32
CA MET A 267 65.58 32.33 120.44
C MET A 267 66.04 31.67 121.76
N HIS A 268 65.59 30.45 122.06
CA HIS A 268 66.03 29.69 123.23
C HIS A 268 67.47 29.13 123.08
N ALA A 269 67.90 28.79 121.86
CA ALA A 269 69.24 28.32 121.55
C ALA A 269 70.28 29.47 121.54
N THR A 270 69.88 30.67 121.11
CA THR A 270 70.70 31.89 121.26
C THR A 270 70.90 32.28 122.72
N HIS A 271 69.97 31.93 123.61
CA HIS A 271 70.16 32.12 125.05
C HIS A 271 71.15 31.11 125.68
N LEU A 272 71.53 30.05 124.95
CA LEU A 272 72.53 29.05 125.37
C LEU A 272 73.90 29.21 124.66
N LEU A 273 74.03 30.20 123.77
CA LEU A 273 75.25 30.48 122.99
C LEU A 273 75.76 31.92 123.18
N GLU A 274 75.76 32.42 124.41
CA GLU A 274 76.74 33.43 124.83
C GLU A 274 77.70 32.84 125.89
N PRO A 275 78.93 32.46 125.51
CA PRO A 275 79.99 32.10 126.44
C PRO A 275 80.71 33.37 126.92
N ASN A 276 80.52 33.68 128.21
CA ASN A 276 81.49 34.22 129.15
C ASN A 276 82.49 35.30 128.65
N THR A 277 82.24 36.56 129.00
CA THR A 277 83.28 37.59 129.17
C THR A 277 83.32 38.06 130.63
N GLN A 278 84.14 37.38 131.44
CA GLN A 278 84.92 37.94 132.57
C GLN A 278 86.14 38.71 132.02
N PRO A 279 87.00 39.37 132.82
CA PRO A 279 86.89 39.91 134.20
C PRO A 279 87.38 41.37 134.33
N TYR A 280 86.90 42.14 135.32
CA TYR A 280 87.64 43.15 136.14
C TYR A 280 86.66 43.86 137.09
#